data_AF-A0A6B0S2L2-F1
#
_entry.id   AF-A0A6B0S2L2-F1
#
_cell.length_a   1.000
_cell.length_b   1.000
_cell.length_c   1.000
_cell.angle_alpha   90.00
_cell.angle_beta   90.00
_cell.angle_gamma   90.00
#
_symmetry.space_group_name_H-M   'P 1'
#
loop_
_entity.id
_entity.type
_entity.pdbx_description
1 polymer ?
#
loop_
_entity_poly.entity_id
_entity_poly.type
_entity_poly.pdbx_seq_one_letter_code
_entity_poly.pdbx_strand_id
1 'polypeptide(L)'
;MSGTGLRAERGSRAGKGDDARGGRAETDAPRKAGSLIHQPENLLLPAFSCLAPGDRARFRASRHHPFFPNLTVCFFLFFFLVPSVLSLPCPRLLRSVFSPAPHKSFPFRGLQISSFANRSWTRTDGLAWLGELQPYTWRNESNTIGFLKPWSRGTFSDQQWEQLQHTFLVYRSSFTRDIWEFVKMLPGDYPLEIQVSGGCELLPRNISESFLRAAFQGKDVLSFQGMSWASAPDAPPLIEEVIKVLNQDQGTKETVHWLLHDICPELVRGLLQTGKSELEKQVKPEAWLCSGHSPGPGRLLLVCHVSGFYPKPVRVMWMRGEQEEPGTRQGDVMPNADSTWYLPVTLNVSAGEAAGLSCRVKHSSLGDQNIILYWDGNRVSRGLIVALVLLVFVLLFVGGLVFWFRKHRRYQDIP
;
A
#
# COMPACT_ATOMS: atom_id res chain seq x y z
N MET A 1 11.85 6.15 -75.39
CA MET A 1 11.65 5.71 -76.79
C MET A 1 11.40 4.21 -76.77
N SER A 2 10.27 3.79 -77.36
CA SER A 2 9.79 2.42 -77.70
C SER A 2 9.94 1.29 -76.67
N GLY A 3 8.93 0.52 -76.27
CA GLY A 3 7.60 0.28 -76.83
C GLY A 3 7.41 -1.21 -77.15
N THR A 4 6.25 -1.76 -76.77
CA THR A 4 5.65 -3.10 -77.07
C THR A 4 6.20 -4.30 -76.27
N GLY A 5 5.42 -5.22 -75.69
CA GLY A 5 3.98 -5.53 -75.70
C GLY A 5 3.75 -7.02 -75.99
N LEU A 6 2.92 -7.71 -75.17
CA LEU A 6 2.09 -8.92 -75.43
C LEU A 6 2.22 -10.12 -74.45
N ARG A 7 1.19 -10.22 -73.59
CA ARG A 7 0.18 -11.30 -73.41
C ARG A 7 0.58 -12.78 -73.25
N ALA A 8 -0.01 -13.34 -72.19
CA ALA A 8 -0.09 -14.72 -71.70
C ALA A 8 -0.58 -15.79 -72.71
N GLU A 9 -0.21 -17.06 -72.48
CA GLU A 9 -1.14 -18.10 -71.99
C GLU A 9 -0.53 -19.52 -71.80
N ARG A 10 -1.01 -20.20 -70.74
CA ARG A 10 -1.56 -21.58 -70.71
C ARG A 10 -0.62 -22.81 -70.85
N GLY A 11 -0.43 -23.50 -69.72
CA GLY A 11 -1.15 -24.76 -69.45
C GLY A 11 -0.47 -26.13 -69.67
N SER A 12 -0.43 -26.90 -68.56
CA SER A 12 -0.86 -28.31 -68.43
C SER A 12 0.07 -29.45 -68.89
N ARG A 13 0.44 -30.34 -67.94
CA ARG A 13 -0.03 -31.75 -67.87
C ARG A 13 0.62 -32.52 -66.71
N ALA A 14 -0.24 -33.15 -65.88
CA ALA A 14 -0.41 -34.62 -65.69
C ALA A 14 0.72 -35.32 -64.91
N GLY A 15 0.49 -36.29 -64.02
CA GLY A 15 -0.69 -37.06 -63.57
C GLY A 15 -0.24 -37.83 -62.30
N LYS A 16 -1.10 -38.05 -61.31
CA LYS A 16 -2.08 -39.16 -61.20
C LYS A 16 -1.43 -40.49 -60.76
N GLY A 17 -1.92 -41.06 -59.65
CA GLY A 17 -1.64 -42.44 -59.26
C GLY A 17 -1.88 -42.72 -57.77
N ASP A 18 -3.12 -43.11 -57.45
CA ASP A 18 -3.72 -43.33 -56.12
C ASP A 18 -3.43 -44.73 -55.49
N ASP A 19 -3.94 -44.87 -54.26
CA ASP A 19 -4.41 -46.08 -53.52
C ASP A 19 -3.54 -46.52 -52.32
N ALA A 20 -4.08 -46.93 -51.16
CA ALA A 20 -5.43 -46.87 -50.60
C ALA A 20 -5.38 -47.24 -49.09
N ARG A 21 -6.30 -46.65 -48.32
CA ARG A 21 -7.16 -47.27 -47.27
C ARG A 21 -6.52 -47.98 -46.04
N GLY A 22 -6.76 -47.36 -44.87
CA GLY A 22 -7.48 -47.99 -43.75
C GLY A 22 -6.68 -48.58 -42.57
N GLY A 23 -6.91 -48.05 -41.36
CA GLY A 23 -6.52 -48.69 -40.09
C GLY A 23 -6.85 -47.82 -38.88
N ARG A 24 -7.70 -48.31 -37.98
CA ARG A 24 -8.12 -47.70 -36.71
C ARG A 24 -7.50 -48.51 -35.57
N ALA A 25 -6.81 -47.85 -34.63
CA ALA A 25 -6.88 -48.01 -33.17
C ALA A 25 -5.55 -47.69 -32.44
N GLU A 26 -5.72 -47.05 -31.29
CA GLU A 26 -4.95 -47.16 -30.04
C GLU A 26 -3.71 -46.28 -29.77
N THR A 27 -3.85 -45.51 -28.67
CA THR A 27 -2.85 -45.09 -27.66
C THR A 27 -1.50 -44.53 -28.11
N ASP A 28 -1.25 -43.26 -27.81
CA ASP A 28 -0.31 -42.86 -26.74
C ASP A 28 -0.13 -41.34 -26.62
N ALA A 29 0.04 -40.87 -25.38
CA ALA A 29 0.29 -39.49 -25.02
C ALA A 29 1.72 -39.02 -25.43
N PRO A 30 1.92 -37.77 -25.88
CA PRO A 30 3.27 -37.24 -26.04
C PRO A 30 3.80 -36.62 -24.75
N ARG A 31 4.96 -37.15 -24.36
CA ARG A 31 5.85 -36.77 -23.25
C ARG A 31 6.17 -35.28 -23.24
N LYS A 32 6.09 -34.70 -22.03
CA LYS A 32 6.76 -33.43 -21.66
C LYS A 32 8.28 -33.60 -21.80
N ALA A 33 8.90 -32.78 -22.64
CA ALA A 33 10.35 -32.56 -22.63
C ALA A 33 10.69 -31.61 -21.47
N GLY A 34 11.56 -32.09 -20.57
CA GLY A 34 12.04 -31.35 -19.40
C GLY A 34 13.02 -30.25 -19.78
N SER A 35 12.82 -29.08 -19.18
CA SER A 35 13.82 -28.02 -19.12
C SER A 35 14.51 -28.11 -17.75
N LEU A 36 15.84 -28.24 -17.77
CA LEU A 36 16.71 -28.16 -16.60
C LEU A 36 16.55 -26.79 -15.93
N ILE A 37 16.07 -26.78 -14.70
CA ILE A 37 16.24 -25.66 -13.78
C ILE A 37 17.23 -26.11 -12.70
N HIS A 38 18.39 -25.45 -12.68
CA HIS A 38 19.34 -25.48 -11.59
C HIS A 38 18.63 -25.15 -10.27
N GLN A 39 18.61 -26.09 -9.33
CA GLN A 39 18.28 -25.86 -7.93
C GLN A 39 19.32 -24.91 -7.32
N PRO A 40 18.91 -23.82 -6.64
CA PRO A 40 19.72 -23.22 -5.60
C PRO A 40 19.50 -23.96 -4.27
N GLU A 41 20.60 -24.10 -3.54
CA GLU A 41 20.76 -24.84 -2.30
C GLU A 41 19.81 -24.41 -1.18
N ASN A 42 19.52 -25.38 -0.32
CA ASN A 42 18.76 -25.28 0.92
C ASN A 42 19.27 -24.15 1.84
N LEU A 43 18.61 -22.98 1.82
CA LEU A 43 18.58 -22.11 2.98
C LEU A 43 17.42 -22.53 3.90
N LEU A 44 17.78 -23.31 4.92
CA LEU A 44 16.94 -23.56 6.09
C LEU A 44 16.59 -22.22 6.74
N LEU A 45 15.37 -21.72 6.48
CA LEU A 45 14.79 -20.63 7.26
C LEU A 45 14.57 -21.15 8.70
N PRO A 46 15.13 -20.52 9.74
CA PRO A 46 14.77 -20.86 11.11
C PRO A 46 13.30 -20.49 11.32
N ALA A 47 12.53 -21.45 11.84
CA ALA A 47 11.11 -21.31 12.09
C ALA A 47 10.81 -20.09 13.00
N PHE A 48 10.09 -19.11 12.46
CA PHE A 48 9.50 -18.03 13.24
C PHE A 48 8.41 -18.62 14.14
N SER A 49 8.53 -18.43 15.46
CA SER A 49 7.45 -18.74 16.39
C SER A 49 6.46 -17.58 16.40
N CYS A 50 5.53 -17.57 15.45
CA CYS A 50 4.41 -16.63 15.39
C CYS A 50 3.12 -17.37 15.81
N LEU A 51 2.40 -16.84 16.79
CA LEU A 51 1.00 -17.22 17.04
C LEU A 51 0.13 -16.08 16.52
N ALA A 52 -0.50 -16.28 15.36
CA ALA A 52 -1.60 -15.42 14.91
C ALA A 52 -2.88 -15.80 15.69
N PRO A 53 -3.70 -14.84 16.12
CA PRO A 53 -5.01 -15.16 16.68
C PRO A 53 -5.92 -15.73 15.58
N GLY A 54 -6.39 -16.96 15.76
CA GLY A 54 -7.45 -17.53 14.94
C GLY A 54 -8.82 -16.92 15.28
N ASP A 55 -9.64 -16.74 14.27
CA ASP A 55 -11.02 -16.24 14.34
C ASP A 55 -11.89 -16.94 15.39
N ARG A 56 -12.21 -16.20 16.47
CA ARG A 56 -13.47 -16.17 17.24
C ARG A 56 -13.18 -15.86 18.71
N ALA A 57 -13.44 -14.63 19.12
CA ALA A 57 -13.88 -14.35 20.47
C ALA A 57 -14.81 -13.13 20.48
N ARG A 58 -16.11 -13.38 20.70
CA ARG A 58 -17.08 -12.34 21.07
C ARG A 58 -16.62 -11.71 22.37
N PHE A 59 -16.41 -10.40 22.38
CA PHE A 59 -16.22 -9.65 23.62
C PHE A 59 -17.51 -9.68 24.45
N ARG A 60 -17.45 -10.35 25.61
CA ARG A 60 -18.47 -10.24 26.67
C ARG A 60 -17.98 -9.17 27.64
N ALA A 61 -18.63 -8.01 27.62
CA ALA A 61 -18.37 -6.94 28.57
C ALA A 61 -18.69 -7.42 30.00
N SER A 62 -17.70 -7.36 30.90
CA SER A 62 -17.91 -7.55 32.34
C SER A 62 -18.61 -6.31 32.90
N ARG A 63 -19.83 -6.49 33.42
CA ARG A 63 -20.51 -5.46 34.23
C ARG A 63 -19.88 -5.48 35.62
N HIS A 64 -19.04 -4.49 35.92
CA HIS A 64 -18.78 -4.09 37.30
C HIS A 64 -19.71 -2.93 37.67
N HIS A 65 -20.50 -3.13 38.73
CA HIS A 65 -21.29 -2.10 39.40
C HIS A 65 -20.37 -1.03 40.00
N PRO A 66 -20.63 0.27 39.80
CA PRO A 66 -20.00 1.31 40.59
C PRO A 66 -20.71 1.46 41.94
N PHE A 67 -19.93 1.32 43.02
CA PHE A 67 -20.30 1.74 44.37
C PHE A 67 -20.29 3.28 44.39
N PHE A 68 -21.46 3.89 44.62
CA PHE A 68 -21.62 5.32 44.84
C PHE A 68 -21.15 5.69 46.26
N PRO A 69 -20.30 6.72 46.46
CA PRO A 69 -20.22 7.44 47.71
C PRO A 69 -21.19 8.63 47.71
N ASN A 70 -21.75 8.88 48.90
CA ASN A 70 -22.85 9.80 49.22
C ASN A 70 -22.69 11.25 48.70
N LEU A 71 -23.82 11.78 48.21
CA LEU A 71 -24.01 13.10 47.59
C LEU A 71 -23.87 14.31 48.54
N THR A 72 -23.47 14.11 49.80
CA THR A 72 -23.50 15.14 50.84
C THR A 72 -22.14 15.83 51.06
N VAL A 73 -21.05 15.28 50.50
CA VAL A 73 -19.68 15.81 50.71
C VAL A 73 -19.21 16.71 49.56
N CYS A 74 -19.85 16.65 48.38
CA CYS A 74 -19.51 17.52 47.24
C CYS A 74 -20.13 18.92 47.30
N PHE A 75 -21.10 19.16 48.18
CA PHE A 75 -21.79 20.46 48.27
C PHE A 75 -21.11 21.47 49.21
N PHE A 76 -20.15 21.04 50.04
CA PHE A 76 -19.54 21.89 51.07
C PHE A 76 -18.20 22.56 50.69
N LEU A 77 -17.54 22.13 49.62
CA LEU A 77 -16.25 22.70 49.19
C LEU A 77 -16.36 23.75 48.07
N PHE A 78 -17.56 23.98 47.53
CA PHE A 78 -17.76 24.87 46.38
C PHE A 78 -18.03 26.34 46.77
N PHE A 79 -18.32 26.64 48.04
CA PHE A 79 -18.80 27.98 48.46
C PHE A 79 -17.83 28.83 49.30
N PHE A 80 -16.65 28.32 49.70
CA PHE A 80 -15.79 29.03 50.66
C PHE A 80 -14.39 29.44 50.16
N LEU A 81 -14.07 29.30 48.87
CA LEU A 81 -12.75 29.69 48.36
C LEU A 81 -12.75 30.54 47.07
N VAL A 82 -13.80 31.32 46.79
CA VAL A 82 -13.71 32.43 45.83
C VAL A 82 -14.71 33.51 46.26
N PRO A 83 -14.26 34.63 46.87
CA PRO A 83 -14.00 35.80 46.03
C PRO A 83 -12.98 36.77 46.63
N SER A 84 -11.71 36.76 46.21
CA SER A 84 -10.76 37.88 46.46
C SER A 84 -9.47 37.75 45.64
N VAL A 85 -9.55 37.68 44.31
CA VAL A 85 -8.38 38.02 43.45
C VAL A 85 -8.85 38.67 42.14
N LEU A 86 -9.77 39.61 42.22
CA LEU A 86 -9.88 40.70 41.25
C LEU A 86 -8.99 41.81 41.79
N SER A 87 -7.70 41.88 41.38
CA SER A 87 -6.82 43.07 41.39
C SER A 87 -5.32 42.68 41.41
N LEU A 88 -4.77 42.05 40.37
CA LEU A 88 -3.32 42.09 40.10
C LEU A 88 -3.06 42.01 38.58
N PRO A 89 -2.03 42.72 38.07
CA PRO A 89 -1.88 43.01 36.64
C PRO A 89 -1.45 41.76 35.86
N CYS A 90 -2.10 41.55 34.71
CA CYS A 90 -1.88 40.43 33.80
C CYS A 90 -0.43 40.42 33.26
N PRO A 91 0.41 39.41 33.58
CA PRO A 91 1.64 39.18 32.87
C PRO A 91 1.31 38.51 31.54
N ARG A 92 1.69 39.15 30.44
CA ARG A 92 1.65 38.57 29.09
C ARG A 92 2.56 37.33 29.03
N LEU A 93 2.00 36.12 29.11
CA LEU A 93 2.56 34.82 28.68
C LEU A 93 1.58 33.72 29.15
N LEU A 94 0.60 33.29 28.35
CA LEU A 94 0.73 32.18 27.41
C LEU A 94 -0.48 32.19 26.46
N ARG A 95 -0.27 32.68 25.25
CA ARG A 95 -1.18 32.48 24.11
C ARG A 95 -0.65 31.29 23.32
N SER A 96 -1.05 30.08 23.71
CA SER A 96 -0.80 28.79 23.05
C SER A 96 -1.52 27.75 23.93
N VAL A 97 -2.59 27.06 23.56
CA VAL A 97 -2.75 26.16 22.41
C VAL A 97 -4.25 26.08 22.08
N PHE A 98 -4.75 26.95 21.21
CA PHE A 98 -5.79 26.52 20.27
C PHE A 98 -5.07 26.40 18.93
N SER A 99 -4.24 25.35 18.80
CA SER A 99 -4.02 24.84 17.45
C SER A 99 -5.37 24.27 17.01
N PRO A 100 -6.02 24.79 15.96
CA PRO A 100 -7.07 24.02 15.32
C PRO A 100 -6.49 22.63 15.04
N ALA A 101 -7.28 21.58 15.30
CA ALA A 101 -6.90 20.23 14.91
C ALA A 101 -6.37 20.28 13.46
N PRO A 102 -5.20 19.68 13.17
CA PRO A 102 -4.57 19.82 11.86
C PRO A 102 -5.61 19.49 10.79
N HIS A 103 -5.89 20.47 9.91
CA HIS A 103 -6.83 20.27 8.82
C HIS A 103 -6.38 19.03 8.04
N LYS A 104 -7.24 18.03 7.98
CA LYS A 104 -6.96 16.80 7.23
C LYS A 104 -7.01 17.15 5.75
N SER A 105 -5.85 17.36 5.16
CA SER A 105 -5.72 17.62 3.74
C SER A 105 -5.55 16.31 2.97
N PHE A 106 -6.09 16.28 1.76
CA PHE A 106 -6.05 15.12 0.88
C PHE A 106 -5.51 15.60 -0.47
N PRO A 107 -4.18 15.64 -0.65
CA PRO A 107 -3.60 16.06 -1.91
C PRO A 107 -3.99 15.07 -3.00
N PHE A 108 -4.36 15.59 -4.17
CA PHE A 108 -4.55 14.81 -5.36
C PHE A 108 -3.27 14.79 -6.18
N ARG A 109 -2.84 13.61 -6.61
CA ARG A 109 -1.64 13.43 -7.43
C ARG A 109 -1.92 12.46 -8.56
N GLY A 110 -1.90 12.96 -9.78
CA GLY A 110 -1.73 12.16 -10.99
C GLY A 110 -0.25 11.89 -11.24
N LEU A 111 0.09 10.63 -11.47
CA LEU A 111 1.41 10.17 -11.81
C LEU A 111 1.36 9.52 -13.19
N GLN A 112 2.34 9.83 -14.02
CA GLN A 112 2.62 9.19 -15.28
C GLN A 112 4.02 8.60 -15.23
N ILE A 113 4.16 7.39 -15.77
CA ILE A 113 5.43 6.70 -15.97
C ILE A 113 5.50 6.35 -17.46
N SER A 114 6.49 6.91 -18.13
CA SER A 114 6.73 6.70 -19.55
C SER A 114 8.13 6.13 -19.77
N SER A 115 8.16 4.89 -20.25
CA SER A 115 9.38 4.14 -20.49
C SER A 115 9.60 3.98 -22.00
N PHE A 116 10.77 4.37 -22.48
CA PHE A 116 11.19 4.18 -23.87
C PHE A 116 12.39 3.24 -23.86
N ALA A 117 12.17 1.97 -24.15
CA ALA A 117 13.22 0.95 -24.06
C ALA A 117 14.14 0.96 -25.29
N ASN A 118 13.60 1.27 -26.46
CA ASN A 118 14.31 1.38 -27.74
C ASN A 118 13.46 2.15 -28.74
N ARG A 119 13.98 2.39 -29.95
CA ARG A 119 13.34 3.16 -31.04
C ARG A 119 11.94 2.73 -31.50
N SER A 120 11.51 1.54 -31.12
CA SER A 120 10.23 0.95 -31.53
C SER A 120 9.29 0.63 -30.37
N TRP A 121 9.81 0.63 -29.14
CA TRP A 121 9.07 0.21 -27.96
C TRP A 121 8.98 1.34 -26.94
N THR A 122 7.75 1.72 -26.65
CA THR A 122 7.40 2.72 -25.64
C THR A 122 6.16 2.25 -24.89
N ARG A 123 6.10 2.62 -23.62
CA ARG A 123 4.97 2.34 -22.75
C ARG A 123 4.71 3.57 -21.90
N THR A 124 3.46 4.00 -21.82
CA THR A 124 3.04 5.05 -20.90
C THR A 124 1.86 4.58 -20.07
N ASP A 125 2.08 4.45 -18.76
CA ASP A 125 1.04 4.18 -17.78
C ASP A 125 0.82 5.40 -16.88
N GLY A 126 -0.42 5.57 -16.45
CA GLY A 126 -0.85 6.61 -15.53
C GLY A 126 -1.61 6.02 -14.36
N LEU A 127 -1.57 6.72 -13.23
CA LEU A 127 -2.34 6.40 -12.04
C LEU A 127 -2.56 7.68 -11.24
N ALA A 128 -3.62 7.73 -10.43
CA ALA A 128 -3.85 8.90 -9.60
C ALA A 128 -4.30 8.51 -8.19
N TRP A 129 -3.83 9.30 -7.23
CA TRP A 129 -4.04 9.15 -5.80
C TRP A 129 -4.78 10.36 -5.24
N LEU A 130 -5.70 10.11 -4.31
CA LEU A 130 -6.31 11.11 -3.45
C LEU A 130 -5.95 10.76 -2.00
N GLY A 131 -5.00 11.49 -1.42
CA GLY A 131 -4.36 11.10 -0.17
C GLY A 131 -3.68 9.74 -0.31
N GLU A 132 -4.21 8.71 0.36
CA GLU A 132 -3.67 7.35 0.40
C GLU A 132 -4.46 6.36 -0.49
N LEU A 133 -5.55 6.80 -1.11
CA LEU A 133 -6.43 5.95 -1.92
C LEU A 133 -6.17 6.17 -3.41
N GLN A 134 -6.24 5.10 -4.20
CA GLN A 134 -6.05 5.16 -5.66
C GLN A 134 -7.43 5.10 -6.37
N PRO A 135 -8.03 6.24 -6.77
CA PRO A 135 -9.27 6.25 -7.54
C PRO A 135 -9.10 5.89 -9.02
N TYR A 136 -7.91 6.05 -9.61
CA TYR A 136 -7.73 5.92 -11.06
C TYR A 136 -6.52 5.09 -11.47
N THR A 137 -6.65 4.43 -12.61
CA THR A 137 -5.55 3.81 -13.35
C THR A 137 -5.71 4.07 -14.84
N TRP A 138 -4.61 4.18 -15.56
CA TRP A 138 -4.60 4.30 -17.01
C TRP A 138 -3.46 3.48 -17.57
N ARG A 139 -3.79 2.30 -18.09
CA ARG A 139 -2.79 1.40 -18.67
C ARG A 139 -2.47 1.81 -20.10
N ASN A 140 -1.24 1.56 -20.52
CA ASN A 140 -0.80 1.79 -21.90
C ASN A 140 -1.73 1.14 -22.94
N GLU A 141 -2.22 -0.08 -22.65
CA GLU A 141 -3.12 -0.84 -23.52
C GLU A 141 -4.53 -0.26 -23.60
N SER A 142 -4.91 0.62 -22.66
CA SER A 142 -6.25 1.20 -22.57
C SER A 142 -6.31 2.57 -23.23
N ASN A 143 -7.40 2.84 -23.95
CA ASN A 143 -7.72 4.18 -24.46
C ASN A 143 -8.56 5.00 -23.47
N THR A 144 -9.00 4.38 -22.38
CA THR A 144 -9.85 5.01 -21.36
C THR A 144 -9.19 4.93 -19.99
N ILE A 145 -9.47 5.94 -19.15
CA ILE A 145 -9.04 5.95 -17.75
C ILE A 145 -9.99 5.05 -16.97
N GLY A 146 -9.44 4.07 -16.24
CA GLY A 146 -10.20 3.13 -15.43
C GLY A 146 -10.53 3.71 -14.05
N PHE A 147 -11.79 3.54 -13.64
CA PHE A 147 -12.25 3.83 -12.28
C PHE A 147 -12.02 2.64 -11.36
N LEU A 148 -11.27 2.85 -10.28
CA LEU A 148 -11.00 1.82 -9.27
C LEU A 148 -11.93 1.90 -8.06
N LYS A 149 -12.64 3.03 -7.92
CA LYS A 149 -13.57 3.28 -6.83
C LYS A 149 -14.94 3.66 -7.39
N PRO A 150 -16.04 3.33 -6.70
CA PRO A 150 -17.38 3.72 -7.15
C PRO A 150 -17.57 5.24 -7.18
N TRP A 151 -16.81 5.97 -6.34
CA TRP A 151 -16.83 7.43 -6.26
C TRP A 151 -15.80 8.11 -7.18
N SER A 152 -15.03 7.37 -7.98
CA SER A 152 -13.98 7.93 -8.85
C SER A 152 -14.51 8.92 -9.90
N ARG A 153 -15.80 8.91 -10.24
CA ARG A 153 -16.35 9.95 -11.11
C ARG A 153 -16.42 11.33 -10.43
N GLY A 154 -16.43 11.36 -9.10
CA GLY A 154 -16.72 12.60 -8.35
C GLY A 154 -18.12 13.11 -8.69
N THR A 155 -18.22 14.41 -8.91
CA THR A 155 -19.46 15.11 -9.31
C THR A 155 -19.49 15.46 -10.79
N PHE A 156 -18.51 15.01 -11.57
CA PHE A 156 -18.42 15.32 -13.00
C PHE A 156 -19.55 14.63 -13.76
N SER A 157 -20.14 15.34 -14.72
CA SER A 157 -21.05 14.75 -15.70
C SER A 157 -20.30 13.82 -16.66
N ASP A 158 -21.03 12.93 -17.34
CA ASP A 158 -20.45 12.08 -18.38
C ASP A 158 -19.75 12.91 -19.48
N GLN A 159 -20.34 14.04 -19.89
CA GLN A 159 -19.76 14.94 -20.89
C GLN A 159 -18.43 15.56 -20.43
N GLN A 160 -18.37 16.06 -19.18
CA GLN A 160 -17.13 16.61 -18.63
C GLN A 160 -16.03 15.54 -18.58
N TRP A 161 -16.39 14.30 -18.20
CA TRP A 161 -15.44 13.21 -18.13
C TRP A 161 -14.96 12.75 -19.52
N GLU A 162 -15.85 12.68 -20.51
CA GLU A 162 -15.50 12.36 -21.89
C GLU A 162 -14.52 13.39 -22.48
N GLN A 163 -14.76 14.68 -22.23
CA GLN A 163 -13.85 15.75 -22.64
C GLN A 163 -12.46 15.61 -22.00
N LEU A 164 -12.42 15.31 -20.69
CA LEU A 164 -11.17 15.10 -19.98
C LEU A 164 -10.41 13.87 -20.51
N GLN A 165 -11.12 12.77 -20.72
CA GLN A 165 -10.56 11.55 -21.28
C GLN A 165 -10.00 11.76 -22.69
N HIS A 166 -10.73 12.49 -23.55
CA HIS A 166 -10.26 12.83 -24.89
C HIS A 166 -8.98 13.68 -24.83
N THR A 167 -8.94 14.66 -23.93
CA THR A 167 -7.76 15.51 -23.71
C THR A 167 -6.53 14.67 -23.32
N PHE A 168 -6.68 13.75 -22.36
CA PHE A 168 -5.58 12.87 -21.96
C PHE A 168 -5.16 11.91 -23.08
N LEU A 169 -6.10 11.36 -23.86
CA LEU A 169 -5.77 10.47 -24.97
C LEU A 169 -4.93 11.17 -26.06
N VAL A 170 -5.31 12.40 -26.42
CA VAL A 170 -4.55 13.26 -27.34
C VAL A 170 -3.18 13.60 -26.74
N TYR A 171 -3.15 13.93 -25.45
CA TYR A 171 -1.90 14.21 -24.73
C TYR A 171 -0.92 13.03 -24.79
N ARG A 172 -1.31 11.80 -24.44
CA ARG A 172 -0.38 10.64 -24.47
C ARG A 172 0.20 10.40 -25.85
N SER A 173 -0.64 10.52 -26.89
CA SER A 173 -0.21 10.35 -28.28
C SER A 173 0.79 11.44 -28.69
N SER A 174 0.50 12.69 -28.36
CA SER A 174 1.35 13.84 -28.66
C SER A 174 2.66 13.79 -27.87
N PHE A 175 2.58 13.59 -26.55
CA PHE A 175 3.72 13.40 -25.67
C PHE A 175 4.68 12.33 -26.19
N THR A 176 4.16 11.16 -26.55
CA THR A 176 4.98 10.07 -27.07
C THR A 176 5.71 10.49 -28.35
N ARG A 177 4.99 11.10 -29.30
CA ARG A 177 5.57 11.60 -30.56
C ARG A 177 6.61 12.68 -30.32
N ASP A 178 6.35 13.63 -29.43
CA ASP A 178 7.24 14.77 -29.22
C ASP A 178 8.53 14.31 -28.53
N ILE A 179 8.44 13.38 -27.57
CA ILE A 179 9.62 12.71 -27.00
C ILE A 179 10.40 11.95 -28.10
N TRP A 180 9.72 11.28 -29.02
CA TRP A 180 10.38 10.63 -30.17
C TRP A 180 11.21 11.62 -31.00
N GLU A 181 10.68 12.81 -31.28
CA GLU A 181 11.42 13.83 -32.01
C GLU A 181 12.59 14.38 -31.20
N PHE A 182 12.43 14.63 -29.90
CA PHE A 182 13.53 15.09 -29.04
C PHE A 182 14.66 14.06 -28.92
N VAL A 183 14.31 12.77 -28.79
CA VAL A 183 15.30 11.70 -28.66
C VAL A 183 16.06 11.45 -29.97
N LYS A 184 15.46 11.70 -31.15
CA LYS A 184 16.19 11.67 -32.42
C LYS A 184 17.31 12.70 -32.47
N MET A 185 17.14 13.84 -31.79
CA MET A 185 18.14 14.90 -31.71
C MET A 185 19.26 14.59 -30.73
N LEU A 186 19.16 13.49 -29.97
CA LEU A 186 20.14 13.08 -28.97
C LEU A 186 20.89 11.81 -29.38
N PRO A 187 22.22 11.76 -29.13
CA PRO A 187 22.93 10.50 -29.20
C PRO A 187 22.47 9.57 -28.05
N GLY A 188 21.59 8.63 -28.38
CA GLY A 188 21.90 7.20 -28.25
C GLY A 188 21.80 6.47 -26.91
N ASP A 189 21.35 7.06 -25.80
CA ASP A 189 21.32 6.32 -24.53
C ASP A 189 19.90 5.87 -24.14
N TYR A 190 19.46 4.75 -24.70
CA TYR A 190 18.32 3.98 -24.18
C TYR A 190 18.77 3.07 -23.03
N PRO A 191 17.88 2.72 -22.07
CA PRO A 191 16.48 3.12 -21.95
C PRO A 191 16.28 4.53 -21.36
N LEU A 192 15.16 5.17 -21.69
CA LEU A 192 14.77 6.46 -21.16
C LEU A 192 13.54 6.33 -20.27
N GLU A 193 13.64 6.84 -19.04
CA GLU A 193 12.53 6.90 -18.10
C GLU A 193 12.14 8.35 -17.84
N ILE A 194 10.87 8.66 -18.12
CA ILE A 194 10.26 9.95 -17.85
C ILE A 194 9.10 9.76 -16.89
N GLN A 195 9.05 10.58 -15.85
CA GLN A 195 7.99 10.57 -14.87
C GLN A 195 7.35 11.95 -14.82
N VAL A 196 6.03 12.02 -14.83
CA VAL A 196 5.29 13.29 -14.65
C VAL A 196 4.42 13.17 -13.41
N SER A 197 4.50 14.15 -12.53
CA SER A 197 3.66 14.26 -11.35
C SER A 197 2.93 15.60 -11.39
N GLY A 198 1.61 15.55 -11.43
CA GLY A 198 0.76 16.74 -11.44
C GLY A 198 -0.46 16.57 -10.57
N GLY A 199 -0.98 17.67 -10.04
CA GLY A 199 -2.15 17.63 -9.19
C GLY A 199 -2.36 18.91 -8.42
N CYS A 200 -3.20 18.83 -7.40
CA CYS A 200 -3.56 19.98 -6.58
C CYS A 200 -3.97 19.55 -5.16
N GLU A 201 -3.89 20.49 -4.23
CA GLU A 201 -4.34 20.35 -2.86
C GLU A 201 -5.29 21.50 -2.52
N LEU A 202 -6.45 21.15 -1.93
CA LEU A 202 -7.41 22.14 -1.46
C LEU A 202 -7.03 22.57 -0.05
N LEU A 203 -6.66 23.84 0.09
CA LEU A 203 -6.34 24.48 1.35
C LEU A 203 -7.59 25.11 1.99
N PRO A 204 -7.54 25.41 3.30
CA PRO A 204 -8.60 26.19 3.95
C PRO A 204 -8.86 27.51 3.21
N ARG A 205 -10.11 27.99 3.24
CA ARG A 205 -10.57 29.24 2.57
C ARG A 205 -10.63 29.18 1.04
N ASN A 206 -10.90 28.00 0.47
CA ASN A 206 -11.07 27.78 -0.98
C ASN A 206 -9.84 28.12 -1.84
N ILE A 207 -8.66 28.17 -1.23
CA ILE A 207 -7.40 28.30 -1.96
C ILE A 207 -7.00 26.91 -2.45
N SER A 208 -6.53 26.79 -3.68
CA SER A 208 -5.96 25.56 -4.22
C SER A 208 -4.54 25.81 -4.68
N GLU A 209 -3.62 24.97 -4.22
CA GLU A 209 -2.25 24.95 -4.73
C GLU A 209 -2.10 23.79 -5.70
N SER A 210 -1.67 24.11 -6.92
CA SER A 210 -1.50 23.14 -8.00
C SER A 210 -0.04 23.04 -8.40
N PHE A 211 0.36 21.88 -8.91
CA PHE A 211 1.72 21.64 -9.35
C PHE A 211 1.75 20.71 -10.55
N LEU A 212 2.80 20.84 -11.36
CA LEU A 212 3.16 19.89 -12.39
C LEU A 212 4.68 19.86 -12.50
N ARG A 213 5.27 18.68 -12.38
CA ARG A 213 6.72 18.45 -12.43
C ARG A 213 7.00 17.24 -13.30
N ALA A 214 8.11 17.28 -14.03
CA ALA A 214 8.61 16.13 -14.74
C ALA A 214 10.04 15.82 -14.33
N ALA A 215 10.32 14.52 -14.23
CA ALA A 215 11.62 13.97 -13.95
C ALA A 215 12.10 13.12 -15.13
N PHE A 216 13.40 13.16 -15.38
CA PHE A 216 14.09 12.38 -16.39
C PHE A 216 15.20 11.57 -15.71
N GLN A 217 15.22 10.25 -15.93
CA GLN A 217 16.12 9.31 -15.25
C GLN A 217 16.12 9.48 -13.72
N GLY A 218 14.93 9.71 -13.16
CA GLY A 218 14.71 9.86 -11.71
C GLY A 218 15.13 11.19 -11.11
N LYS A 219 15.52 12.19 -11.91
CA LYS A 219 15.87 13.54 -11.45
C LYS A 219 14.90 14.57 -12.00
N ASP A 220 14.45 15.51 -11.17
CA ASP A 220 13.60 16.63 -11.59
C ASP A 220 14.31 17.43 -12.69
N VAL A 221 13.61 17.72 -13.80
CA VAL A 221 14.16 18.47 -14.93
C VAL A 221 13.36 19.69 -15.31
N LEU A 222 12.02 19.65 -15.16
CA LEU A 222 11.17 20.79 -15.48
C LEU A 222 9.90 20.81 -14.63
N SER A 223 9.31 21.99 -14.52
CA SER A 223 8.04 22.22 -13.82
C SER A 223 7.21 23.28 -14.53
N PHE A 224 5.90 23.26 -14.30
CA PHE A 224 5.01 24.32 -14.77
C PHE A 224 4.76 25.32 -13.64
N GLN A 225 5.07 26.60 -13.88
CA GLN A 225 4.96 27.67 -12.90
C GLN A 225 4.23 28.86 -13.50
N GLY A 226 3.11 29.24 -12.90
CA GLY A 226 2.23 30.29 -13.42
C GLY A 226 1.68 29.90 -14.79
N MET A 227 2.26 30.48 -15.85
CA MET A 227 1.85 30.27 -17.25
C MET A 227 3.01 29.79 -18.14
N SER A 228 4.07 29.23 -17.56
CA SER A 228 5.27 28.85 -18.32
C SER A 228 5.97 27.61 -17.74
N TRP A 229 6.68 26.90 -18.60
CA TRP A 229 7.60 25.84 -18.22
C TRP A 229 8.92 26.44 -17.73
N ALA A 230 9.40 25.95 -16.59
CA ALA A 230 10.64 26.38 -15.95
C ALA A 230 11.55 25.17 -15.69
N SER A 231 12.85 25.40 -15.85
CA SER A 231 13.88 24.36 -15.66
C SER A 231 14.13 24.11 -14.18
N ALA A 232 14.49 22.87 -13.83
CA ALA A 232 15.03 22.56 -12.51
C ALA A 232 16.50 23.06 -12.41
N PRO A 233 16.99 23.40 -11.20
CA PRO A 233 18.35 23.95 -11.03
C PRO A 233 19.48 23.06 -11.60
N ASP A 234 19.32 21.73 -11.49
CA ASP A 234 20.33 20.75 -11.90
C ASP A 234 19.96 20.03 -13.22
N ALA A 235 19.09 20.64 -14.03
CA ALA A 235 18.63 20.04 -15.28
C ALA A 235 19.77 19.97 -16.33
N PRO A 236 19.85 18.91 -17.16
CA PRO A 236 20.80 18.86 -18.27
C PRO A 236 20.60 20.03 -19.25
N PRO A 237 21.67 20.57 -19.89
CA PRO A 237 21.57 21.72 -20.80
C PRO A 237 20.55 21.55 -21.93
N LEU A 238 20.37 20.31 -22.40
CA LEU A 238 19.36 19.96 -23.39
C LEU A 238 17.94 20.41 -23.00
N ILE A 239 17.61 20.36 -21.71
CA ILE A 239 16.26 20.68 -21.21
C ILE A 239 15.90 22.13 -21.48
N GLU A 240 16.89 23.04 -21.60
CA GLU A 240 16.64 24.44 -21.95
C GLU A 240 16.02 24.59 -23.35
N GLU A 241 16.51 23.83 -24.33
CA GLU A 241 15.94 23.83 -25.69
C GLU A 241 14.53 23.22 -25.71
N VAL A 242 14.31 22.16 -24.92
CA VAL A 242 12.97 21.57 -24.75
C VAL A 242 12.00 22.59 -24.17
N ILE A 243 12.39 23.30 -23.11
CA ILE A 243 11.58 24.33 -22.45
C ILE A 243 11.24 25.47 -23.41
N LYS A 244 12.20 25.89 -24.25
CA LYS A 244 11.97 26.93 -25.26
C LYS A 244 10.88 26.52 -26.25
N VAL A 245 10.91 25.28 -26.74
CA VAL A 245 9.87 24.74 -27.63
C VAL A 245 8.52 24.65 -26.90
N LEU A 246 8.50 24.08 -25.69
CA LEU A 246 7.27 23.95 -24.90
C LEU A 246 6.63 25.31 -24.56
N ASN A 247 7.44 26.36 -24.36
CA ASN A 247 6.94 27.70 -24.06
C ASN A 247 6.42 28.46 -25.29
N GLN A 248 6.77 28.02 -26.51
CA GLN A 248 6.20 28.54 -27.76
C GLN A 248 4.82 27.94 -28.07
N ASP A 249 4.52 26.75 -27.54
CA ASP A 249 3.21 26.13 -27.69
C ASP A 249 2.19 26.74 -26.72
N GLN A 250 1.44 27.72 -27.22
CA GLN A 250 0.40 28.39 -26.45
C GLN A 250 -0.75 27.44 -26.07
N GLY A 251 -1.14 26.53 -26.97
CA GLY A 251 -2.26 25.61 -26.74
C GLY A 251 -1.96 24.62 -25.60
N THR A 252 -0.73 24.10 -25.56
CA THR A 252 -0.29 23.22 -24.46
C THR A 252 -0.26 23.98 -23.13
N LYS A 253 0.28 25.20 -23.08
CA LYS A 253 0.32 26.00 -21.83
C LYS A 253 -1.08 26.32 -21.30
N GLU A 254 -2.00 26.74 -22.18
CA GLU A 254 -3.38 27.03 -21.82
C GLU A 254 -4.11 25.78 -21.32
N THR A 255 -3.93 24.64 -21.98
CA THR A 255 -4.50 23.36 -21.56
C THR A 255 -3.96 22.92 -20.20
N VAL A 256 -2.66 23.03 -19.97
CA VAL A 256 -2.04 22.70 -18.66
C VAL A 256 -2.56 23.62 -17.57
N HIS A 257 -2.65 24.93 -17.83
CA HIS A 257 -3.19 25.88 -16.86
C HIS A 257 -4.65 25.55 -16.52
N TRP A 258 -5.50 25.30 -17.52
CA TRP A 258 -6.90 24.89 -17.32
C TRP A 258 -7.02 23.59 -16.51
N LEU A 259 -6.19 22.58 -16.80
CA LEU A 259 -6.17 21.33 -16.05
C LEU A 259 -5.79 21.54 -14.57
N LEU A 260 -4.79 22.38 -14.30
CA LEU A 260 -4.27 22.59 -12.96
C LEU A 260 -5.13 23.52 -12.11
N HIS A 261 -5.69 24.58 -12.69
CA HIS A 261 -6.35 25.65 -11.95
C HIS A 261 -7.88 25.59 -11.98
N ASP A 262 -8.48 24.99 -13.02
CA ASP A 262 -9.94 24.84 -13.10
C ASP A 262 -10.35 23.39 -12.80
N ILE A 263 -9.84 22.44 -13.58
CA ILE A 263 -10.31 21.05 -13.53
C ILE A 263 -9.87 20.33 -12.27
N CYS A 264 -8.59 20.42 -11.88
CA CYS A 264 -8.10 19.69 -10.71
C CYS A 264 -8.86 20.10 -9.44
N PRO A 265 -9.01 21.39 -9.09
CA PRO A 265 -9.76 21.76 -7.89
C PRO A 265 -11.23 21.33 -7.94
N GLU A 266 -11.90 21.43 -9.09
CA GLU A 266 -13.28 20.97 -9.26
C GLU A 266 -13.39 19.44 -9.05
N LEU A 267 -12.51 18.67 -9.69
CA LEU A 267 -12.46 17.22 -9.56
C LEU A 267 -12.24 16.81 -8.11
N VAL A 268 -11.25 17.40 -7.44
CA VAL A 268 -10.93 17.08 -6.05
C VAL A 268 -12.09 17.41 -5.11
N ARG A 269 -12.79 18.53 -5.29
CA ARG A 269 -13.99 18.84 -4.51
C ARG A 269 -15.05 17.75 -4.67
N GLY A 270 -15.31 17.33 -5.92
CA GLY A 270 -16.25 16.26 -6.21
C GLY A 270 -15.86 14.93 -5.56
N LEU A 271 -14.58 14.55 -5.65
CA LEU A 271 -14.07 13.31 -5.05
C LEU A 271 -14.11 13.32 -3.52
N LEU A 272 -13.79 14.44 -2.89
CA LEU A 272 -13.90 14.57 -1.43
C LEU A 272 -15.35 14.47 -0.97
N GLN A 273 -16.30 14.98 -1.77
CA GLN A 273 -17.72 14.89 -1.46
C GLN A 273 -18.25 13.46 -1.61
N THR A 274 -17.98 12.80 -2.73
CA THR A 274 -18.53 11.45 -3.02
C THR A 274 -17.77 10.33 -2.32
N GLY A 275 -16.46 10.50 -2.12
CA GLY A 275 -15.57 9.52 -1.47
C GLY A 275 -15.44 9.68 0.05
N LYS A 276 -16.16 10.63 0.66
CA LYS A 276 -16.02 11.01 2.09
C LYS A 276 -16.01 9.81 3.03
N SER A 277 -16.96 8.89 2.87
CA SER A 277 -17.10 7.72 3.75
C SER A 277 -15.88 6.80 3.73
N GLU A 278 -15.22 6.63 2.58
CA GLU A 278 -14.02 5.80 2.45
C GLU A 278 -12.76 6.55 2.88
N LEU A 279 -12.66 7.85 2.59
CA LEU A 279 -11.53 8.70 2.98
C LEU A 279 -11.44 8.89 4.51
N GLU A 280 -12.59 8.95 5.18
CA GLU A 280 -12.71 9.11 6.63
C GLU A 280 -12.88 7.78 7.37
N LYS A 281 -12.86 6.64 6.66
CA LYS A 281 -12.96 5.32 7.29
C LYS A 281 -11.86 5.13 8.33
N GLN A 282 -12.17 4.34 9.35
CA GLN A 282 -11.24 3.99 10.41
C GLN A 282 -11.21 2.48 10.56
N VAL A 283 -10.04 1.87 10.38
CA VAL A 283 -9.84 0.43 10.52
C VAL A 283 -8.90 0.18 11.69
N LYS A 284 -9.32 -0.70 12.61
CA LYS A 284 -8.57 -0.98 13.84
C LYS A 284 -7.37 -1.88 13.56
N PRO A 285 -6.18 -1.56 14.08
CA PRO A 285 -5.04 -2.45 13.97
C PRO A 285 -5.26 -3.75 14.74
N GLU A 286 -4.70 -4.82 14.19
CA GLU A 286 -4.32 -6.00 14.94
C GLU A 286 -2.84 -5.91 15.29
N ALA A 287 -2.47 -6.38 16.48
CA ALA A 287 -1.09 -6.38 16.92
C ALA A 287 -0.71 -7.70 17.58
N TRP A 288 0.54 -8.11 17.39
CA TRP A 288 1.09 -9.32 18.00
C TRP A 288 2.60 -9.17 18.22
N LEU A 289 3.14 -9.96 19.15
CA LEU A 289 4.56 -9.94 19.51
C LEU A 289 5.28 -11.17 18.98
N CYS A 290 6.52 -10.98 18.53
CA CYS A 290 7.41 -12.04 18.08
C CYS A 290 8.83 -11.82 18.61
N SER A 291 9.59 -12.92 18.72
CA SER A 291 11.05 -12.83 18.83
C SER A 291 11.65 -12.85 17.44
N GLY A 292 12.40 -11.82 17.09
CA GLY A 292 13.20 -11.76 15.88
C GLY A 292 14.51 -12.54 16.01
N HIS A 293 15.36 -12.42 14.98
CA HIS A 293 16.68 -13.04 14.98
C HIS A 293 17.55 -12.43 16.09
N SER A 294 18.22 -13.29 16.86
CA SER A 294 19.04 -12.83 17.98
C SER A 294 20.21 -11.98 17.46
N PRO A 295 20.40 -10.75 17.96
CA PRO A 295 21.48 -9.88 17.51
C PRO A 295 22.83 -10.22 18.15
N GLY A 296 22.88 -11.24 19.03
CA GLY A 296 24.10 -11.71 19.67
C GLY A 296 23.81 -12.54 20.93
N PRO A 297 24.83 -13.21 21.49
CA PRO A 297 24.67 -14.02 22.69
C PRO A 297 24.05 -13.22 23.85
N GLY A 298 23.05 -13.80 24.51
CA GLY A 298 22.37 -13.16 25.64
C GLY A 298 21.44 -12.00 25.27
N ARG A 299 21.19 -11.74 23.98
CA ARG A 299 20.29 -10.67 23.52
C ARG A 299 19.06 -11.21 22.81
N LEU A 300 17.95 -10.50 22.96
CA LEU A 300 16.68 -10.75 22.28
C LEU A 300 16.32 -9.53 21.43
N LEU A 301 15.89 -9.80 20.20
CA LEU A 301 15.24 -8.81 19.36
C LEU A 301 13.73 -9.02 19.51
N LEU A 302 13.05 -8.11 20.19
CA LEU A 302 11.60 -8.14 20.29
C LEU A 302 11.02 -7.42 19.08
N VAL A 303 9.96 -7.98 18.50
CA VAL A 303 9.26 -7.40 17.35
C VAL A 303 7.79 -7.28 17.68
N CYS A 304 7.26 -6.06 17.62
CA CYS A 304 5.84 -5.77 17.69
C CYS A 304 5.34 -5.52 16.28
N HIS A 305 4.46 -6.39 15.81
CA HIS A 305 3.82 -6.25 14.52
C HIS A 305 2.48 -5.55 14.71
N VAL A 306 2.18 -4.58 13.85
CA VAL A 306 0.90 -3.88 13.81
C VAL A 306 0.42 -3.90 12.36
N SER A 307 -0.78 -4.44 12.11
CA SER A 307 -1.32 -4.62 10.76
C SER A 307 -2.79 -4.25 10.69
N GLY A 308 -3.31 -3.99 9.48
CA GLY A 308 -4.73 -3.79 9.26
C GLY A 308 -5.24 -2.43 9.68
N PHE A 309 -4.38 -1.44 9.92
CA PHE A 309 -4.81 -0.10 10.34
C PHE A 309 -4.99 0.86 9.16
N TYR A 310 -5.95 1.77 9.30
CA TYR A 310 -6.15 2.91 8.41
C TYR A 310 -6.84 4.04 9.18
N PRO A 311 -6.43 5.32 9.05
CA PRO A 311 -5.43 5.86 8.11
C PRO A 311 -3.96 5.57 8.48
N LYS A 312 -2.98 5.96 7.65
CA LYS A 312 -1.54 5.69 7.89
C LYS A 312 -0.97 6.20 9.22
N PRO A 313 -1.37 7.36 9.79
CA PRO A 313 -0.77 7.85 11.02
C PRO A 313 -1.00 6.92 12.22
N VAL A 314 0.08 6.32 12.73
CA VAL A 314 0.10 5.42 13.88
C VAL A 314 1.30 5.71 14.76
N ARG A 315 1.18 5.52 16.08
CA ARG A 315 2.30 5.57 17.03
C ARG A 315 2.43 4.23 17.73
N VAL A 316 3.58 3.59 17.57
CA VAL A 316 3.90 2.30 18.17
C VAL A 316 5.19 2.44 18.94
N MET A 317 5.19 2.07 20.22
CA MET A 317 6.34 2.25 21.11
C MET A 317 6.50 1.04 22.03
N TRP A 318 7.75 0.62 22.27
CA TRP A 318 8.03 -0.29 23.37
C TRP A 318 8.08 0.49 24.68
N MET A 319 7.50 -0.10 25.72
CA MET A 319 7.29 0.53 27.01
C MET A 319 7.77 -0.38 28.14
N ARG A 320 8.30 0.22 29.20
CA ARG A 320 8.49 -0.41 30.51
C ARG A 320 7.63 0.34 31.52
N GLY A 321 6.47 -0.22 31.85
CA GLY A 321 5.42 0.53 32.54
C GLY A 321 4.97 1.73 31.68
N GLU A 322 5.17 2.94 32.20
CA GLU A 322 4.86 4.20 31.49
C GLU A 322 6.05 4.82 30.76
N GLN A 323 7.25 4.27 30.91
CA GLN A 323 8.46 4.82 30.28
C GLN A 323 8.64 4.26 28.86
N GLU A 324 8.83 5.15 27.88
CA GLU A 324 9.18 4.76 26.51
C GLU A 324 10.61 4.23 26.45
N GLU A 325 10.81 3.08 25.80
CA GLU A 325 12.12 2.47 25.63
C GLU A 325 12.88 3.13 24.48
N PRO A 326 14.01 3.82 24.74
CA PRO A 326 14.72 4.61 23.74
C PRO A 326 15.35 3.76 22.62
N GLY A 327 15.53 2.47 22.86
CA GLY A 327 16.01 1.51 21.86
C GLY A 327 14.97 1.11 20.81
N THR A 328 13.76 1.66 20.88
CA THR A 328 12.67 1.37 19.95
C THR A 328 13.05 1.81 18.53
N ARG A 329 13.04 0.86 17.60
CA ARG A 329 13.30 1.10 16.18
C ARG A 329 12.05 0.80 15.38
N GLN A 330 11.44 1.86 14.85
CA GLN A 330 10.32 1.77 13.93
C GLN A 330 10.84 1.38 12.54
N GLY A 331 10.25 0.35 11.92
CA GLY A 331 10.49 0.02 10.53
C GLY A 331 9.67 0.91 9.59
N ASP A 332 9.74 0.62 8.29
CA ASP A 332 8.92 1.31 7.31
C ASP A 332 7.45 0.91 7.42
N VAL A 333 6.55 1.88 7.20
CA VAL A 333 5.12 1.61 7.06
C VAL A 333 4.86 1.08 5.66
N MET A 334 4.42 -0.17 5.56
CA MET A 334 4.21 -0.89 4.32
C MET A 334 2.72 -1.03 3.99
N PRO A 335 2.31 -0.96 2.71
CA PRO A 335 0.92 -1.12 2.32
C PRO A 335 0.49 -2.59 2.29
N ASN A 336 -0.73 -2.86 2.75
CA ASN A 336 -1.43 -4.12 2.51
C ASN A 336 -2.30 -4.01 1.24
N ALA A 337 -2.63 -5.14 0.64
CA ALA A 337 -3.43 -5.19 -0.60
C ALA A 337 -4.87 -4.64 -0.44
N ASP A 338 -5.40 -4.63 0.79
CA ASP A 338 -6.73 -4.14 1.13
C ASP A 338 -6.78 -2.62 1.44
N SER A 339 -5.73 -1.88 1.08
CA SER A 339 -5.57 -0.45 1.39
C SER A 339 -5.49 -0.13 2.89
N THR A 340 -5.03 -1.09 3.70
CA THR A 340 -4.58 -0.86 5.09
C THR A 340 -3.05 -0.85 5.16
N TRP A 341 -2.51 -0.63 6.35
CA TRP A 341 -1.08 -0.51 6.57
C TRP A 341 -0.55 -1.59 7.53
N TYR A 342 0.74 -1.87 7.38
CA TYR A 342 1.53 -2.75 8.21
C TYR A 342 2.78 -2.02 8.72
N LEU A 343 3.13 -2.22 9.98
CA LEU A 343 4.29 -1.61 10.62
C LEU A 343 4.93 -2.58 11.63
N PRO A 344 6.20 -2.98 11.42
CA PRO A 344 6.99 -3.67 12.43
C PRO A 344 7.78 -2.67 13.28
N VAL A 345 7.79 -2.87 14.60
CA VAL A 345 8.57 -2.07 15.55
C VAL A 345 9.41 -2.97 16.43
N THR A 346 10.72 -2.75 16.42
CA THR A 346 11.69 -3.63 17.06
C THR A 346 12.35 -3.01 18.28
N LEU A 347 12.79 -3.84 19.21
CA LEU A 347 13.58 -3.43 20.37
C LEU A 347 14.63 -4.50 20.68
N ASN A 348 15.89 -4.08 20.79
CA ASN A 348 17.00 -4.96 21.13
C ASN A 348 17.33 -4.86 22.61
N VAL A 349 17.09 -5.92 23.38
CA VAL A 349 17.31 -5.96 24.84
C VAL A 349 18.17 -7.15 25.25
N SER A 350 18.75 -7.10 26.45
CA SER A 350 19.30 -8.31 27.05
C SER A 350 18.17 -9.28 27.41
N ALA A 351 18.44 -10.59 27.34
CA ALA A 351 17.42 -11.60 27.57
C ALA A 351 16.82 -11.54 28.99
N GLY A 352 17.60 -11.10 29.99
CA GLY A 352 17.14 -10.94 31.37
C GLY A 352 16.22 -9.74 31.59
N GLU A 353 16.35 -8.70 30.76
CA GLU A 353 15.59 -7.44 30.88
C GLU A 353 14.28 -7.44 30.08
N ALA A 354 14.00 -8.51 29.33
CA ALA A 354 12.82 -8.60 28.49
C ALA A 354 11.50 -8.64 29.29
N ALA A 355 11.56 -9.11 30.53
CA ALA A 355 10.40 -9.17 31.41
C ALA A 355 9.88 -7.76 31.76
N GLY A 356 8.55 -7.61 31.78
CA GLY A 356 7.88 -6.34 32.09
C GLY A 356 7.84 -5.34 30.92
N LEU A 357 8.39 -5.69 29.76
CA LEU A 357 8.23 -4.90 28.55
C LEU A 357 6.84 -5.09 27.94
N SER A 358 6.34 -4.04 27.29
CA SER A 358 5.11 -4.09 26.52
C SER A 358 5.20 -3.26 25.25
N CYS A 359 4.44 -3.62 24.23
CA CYS A 359 4.24 -2.80 23.05
C CYS A 359 2.92 -2.02 23.19
N ARG A 360 2.98 -0.70 23.03
CA ARG A 360 1.82 0.20 23.09
C ARG A 360 1.54 0.77 21.70
N VAL A 361 0.33 0.56 21.21
CA VAL A 361 -0.14 1.05 19.91
C VAL A 361 -1.22 2.11 20.12
N LYS A 362 -0.99 3.30 19.57
CA LYS A 362 -1.97 4.39 19.49
C LYS A 362 -2.33 4.63 18.03
N HIS A 363 -3.62 4.65 17.75
CA HIS A 363 -4.15 4.87 16.42
C HIS A 363 -5.52 5.54 16.52
N SER A 364 -5.88 6.40 15.56
CA SER A 364 -7.13 7.17 15.62
C SER A 364 -8.38 6.31 15.73
N SER A 365 -8.35 5.08 15.19
CA SER A 365 -9.50 4.17 15.18
C SER A 365 -9.81 3.56 16.55
N LEU A 366 -8.88 3.73 17.50
CA LEU A 366 -8.97 3.22 18.85
C LEU A 366 -9.51 4.27 19.83
N GLY A 367 -9.62 5.54 19.41
CA GLY A 367 -9.91 6.64 20.33
C GLY A 367 -8.85 6.70 21.43
N ASP A 368 -9.31 6.73 22.68
CA ASP A 368 -8.42 6.76 23.86
C ASP A 368 -7.95 5.35 24.32
N GLN A 369 -8.40 4.28 23.66
CA GLN A 369 -8.13 2.89 24.07
C GLN A 369 -6.91 2.31 23.37
N ASN A 370 -5.72 2.51 23.94
CA ASN A 370 -4.49 1.96 23.36
C ASN A 370 -4.47 0.41 23.40
N ILE A 371 -3.93 -0.23 22.37
CA ILE A 371 -3.59 -1.66 22.46
C ILE A 371 -2.27 -1.76 23.23
N ILE A 372 -2.24 -2.60 24.26
CA ILE A 372 -1.03 -2.87 25.06
C ILE A 372 -0.82 -4.38 25.09
N LEU A 373 0.31 -4.83 24.54
CA LEU A 373 0.73 -6.23 24.53
C LEU A 373 1.93 -6.40 25.43
N TYR A 374 1.81 -7.19 26.48
CA TYR A 374 2.92 -7.50 27.38
C TYR A 374 3.76 -8.63 26.80
N TRP A 375 5.08 -8.49 26.90
CA TRP A 375 6.01 -9.55 26.56
C TRP A 375 5.92 -10.63 27.64
N ASP A 376 5.29 -11.75 27.32
CA ASP A 376 5.08 -12.85 28.25
C ASP A 376 6.28 -13.81 28.33
N GLY A 377 7.34 -13.57 27.54
CA GLY A 377 8.52 -14.43 27.47
C GLY A 377 8.19 -15.88 27.18
N ASN A 378 6.97 -16.16 26.72
CA ASN A 378 6.36 -17.47 26.85
C ASN A 378 6.86 -18.34 25.71
N ARG A 379 8.03 -18.92 25.97
CA ARG A 379 8.50 -20.11 25.28
C ARG A 379 7.57 -21.24 25.71
N VAL A 380 6.35 -21.29 25.17
CA VAL A 380 5.66 -22.58 25.09
C VAL A 380 6.57 -23.43 24.24
N SER A 381 7.44 -24.18 24.91
CA SER A 381 8.45 -25.00 24.27
C SER A 381 7.71 -25.87 23.28
N ARG A 382 8.11 -25.84 22.00
CA ARG A 382 7.65 -26.85 21.03
C ARG A 382 7.81 -28.25 21.62
N GLY A 383 8.82 -28.47 22.47
CA GLY A 383 9.00 -29.69 23.26
C GLY A 383 7.89 -29.96 24.28
N LEU A 384 7.33 -28.96 24.97
CA LEU A 384 6.18 -29.13 25.86
C LEU A 384 4.90 -29.52 25.10
N ILE A 385 4.66 -28.89 23.94
CA ILE A 385 3.52 -29.24 23.08
C ILE A 385 3.69 -30.67 22.55
N VAL A 386 4.87 -31.01 22.01
CA VAL A 386 5.19 -32.35 21.53
C VAL A 386 5.09 -33.38 22.66
N ALA A 387 5.58 -33.06 23.87
CA ALA A 387 5.48 -33.95 25.02
C ALA A 387 4.03 -34.21 25.45
N LEU A 388 3.18 -33.18 25.46
CA LEU A 388 1.75 -33.31 25.74
C LEU A 388 1.04 -34.17 24.70
N VAL A 389 1.34 -33.96 23.41
CA VAL A 389 0.78 -34.77 22.31
C VAL A 389 1.21 -36.23 22.45
N LEU A 390 2.51 -36.48 22.69
CA LEU A 390 3.03 -37.84 22.90
C LEU A 390 2.39 -38.52 24.11
N LEU A 391 2.20 -37.81 25.22
CA LEU A 391 1.54 -38.34 26.42
C LEU A 391 0.10 -38.79 26.13
N VAL A 392 -0.67 -37.99 25.39
CA VAL A 392 -2.05 -38.35 24.99
C VAL A 392 -2.05 -39.60 24.10
N PHE A 393 -1.12 -39.69 23.13
CA PHE A 393 -0.99 -40.88 22.28
C PHE A 393 -0.66 -42.15 23.09
N VAL A 394 0.24 -42.06 24.07
CA VAL A 394 0.59 -43.19 24.95
C VAL A 394 -0.62 -43.63 25.79
N LEU A 395 -1.38 -42.68 26.35
CA LEU A 395 -2.58 -43.00 27.14
C LEU A 395 -3.66 -43.69 26.30
N LEU A 396 -3.87 -43.25 25.05
CA LEU A 396 -4.80 -43.90 24.12
C LEU A 396 -4.33 -45.31 23.75
N PHE A 397 -3.04 -45.50 23.51
CA PHE A 397 -2.47 -46.80 23.18
C PHE A 397 -2.61 -47.79 24.35
N VAL A 398 -2.26 -47.37 25.57
CA VAL A 398 -2.40 -48.19 26.78
C VAL A 398 -3.88 -48.49 27.06
N GLY A 399 -4.77 -47.49 26.93
CA GLY A 399 -6.22 -47.70 27.07
C GLY A 399 -6.77 -48.72 26.06
N GLY A 400 -6.30 -48.65 24.81
CA GLY A 400 -6.63 -49.62 23.76
C GLY A 400 -6.14 -51.03 24.06
N LEU A 401 -4.90 -51.17 24.54
CA LEU A 401 -4.33 -52.46 24.95
C LEU A 401 -5.11 -53.06 26.13
N VAL A 402 -5.42 -52.27 27.16
CA VAL A 402 -6.21 -52.73 28.31
C VAL A 402 -7.61 -53.17 27.89
N PHE A 403 -8.26 -52.40 27.01
CA PHE A 403 -9.56 -52.79 26.45
C PHE A 403 -9.47 -54.10 25.67
N TRP A 404 -8.45 -54.25 24.83
CA TRP A 404 -8.20 -55.46 24.05
C TRP A 404 -7.95 -56.68 24.94
N PHE A 405 -7.08 -56.57 25.96
CA PHE A 405 -6.82 -57.65 26.91
C PHE A 405 -8.06 -58.01 27.75
N ARG A 406 -8.88 -57.04 28.16
CA ARG A 406 -10.15 -57.31 28.86
C ARG A 406 -11.15 -58.03 27.97
N LYS A 407 -11.21 -57.68 26.68
CA LYS A 407 -12.05 -58.37 25.68
C LYS A 407 -11.54 -59.80 25.40
N HIS A 408 -10.22 -59.99 25.34
CA HIS A 408 -9.61 -61.30 25.07
C HIS A 408 -9.72 -62.27 26.26
N ARG A 409 -9.62 -61.78 27.51
CA ARG A 409 -9.89 -62.61 28.71
C ARG A 409 -11.35 -63.06 28.79
N ARG A 410 -12.30 -62.20 28.42
CA ARG A 410 -13.73 -62.60 28.31
C ARG A 410 -14.02 -63.69 27.28
N TYR A 411 -13.13 -63.91 26.31
CA TYR A 411 -13.26 -64.97 25.31
C TYR A 411 -12.67 -66.31 25.76
N GLN A 412 -11.86 -66.36 26.84
CA GLN A 412 -11.30 -67.60 27.39
C GLN A 412 -12.07 -68.16 28.60
N ASP A 413 -13.06 -67.43 29.11
CA ASP A 413 -13.94 -67.88 30.21
C ASP A 413 -15.30 -68.45 29.71
N ILE A 414 -15.36 -68.93 28.46
CA ILE A 414 -16.52 -69.67 27.93
C ILE A 414 -16.07 -71.12 27.69
N PRO A 415 -16.42 -72.08 28.58
CA PRO A 415 -16.16 -73.49 28.37
C PRO A 415 -17.01 -74.11 27.25
#